data_AF-A0A821IZE1-F1
#
_entry.id   AF-A0A821IZE1-F1
#
_cell.length_a   1.000
_cell.length_b   1.000
_cell.length_c   1.000
_cell.angle_alpha   90.00
_cell.angle_beta   90.00
_cell.angle_gamma   90.00
#
_symmetry.space_group_name_H-M   'P 1'
#
loop_
_entity.id
_entity.type
_entity.pdbx_description
1 polymer ?
#
loop_
_entity_poly.entity_id
_entity_poly.type
_entity_poly.pdbx_seq_one_letter_code
_entity_poly.pdbx_strand_id
1 'polypeptide(L)' 'MVVAGSHGLGDEANQTTWPTSAIADKICTVYVAELGNHRITRWFKDSKSGIVILGGDRGKEAYQLAFPTSLTFDRQGN' A
#
# COMPACT_ATOMS: atom_id res chain seq x y z
N MET A 1 11.81 -0.82 -14.30
CA MET A 1 10.56 -0.23 -13.78
C MET A 1 9.75 -1.35 -13.17
N VAL A 2 9.58 -1.35 -11.84
CA VAL A 2 8.66 -2.24 -11.14
C VAL A 2 7.48 -1.39 -10.68
N VAL A 3 6.26 -1.80 -11.03
CA VAL A 3 5.01 -1.26 -10.49
C VAL A 3 4.63 -2.16 -9.31
N ALA A 4 4.13 -1.59 -8.22
CA ALA A 4 3.72 -2.35 -7.03
C ALA A 4 2.89 -3.59 -7.42
N GLY A 5 3.25 -4.77 -6.88
CA GLY A 5 2.58 -6.03 -7.18
C GLY A 5 3.08 -6.78 -8.42
N SER A 6 4.24 -6.43 -8.99
CA SER A 6 4.76 -7.09 -10.20
C SER A 6 5.09 -8.59 -10.06
N HIS A 7 5.10 -9.14 -8.84
CA HIS A 7 5.41 -10.54 -8.56
C HIS A 7 4.17 -11.39 -8.22
N GLY A 8 2.99 -10.92 -8.62
CA GLY A 8 1.73 -11.64 -8.43
C GLY A 8 1.00 -11.29 -7.13
N LEU A 9 -0.10 -12.03 -6.89
CA LEU A 9 -0.90 -11.90 -5.68
C LEU A 9 -0.19 -12.57 -4.50
N GLY A 10 -0.24 -11.94 -3.34
CA GLY A 10 0.34 -12.45 -2.10
C GLY A 10 0.62 -11.35 -1.08
N ASP A 11 1.12 -11.76 0.08
CA ASP A 11 1.40 -10.91 1.24
C ASP A 11 2.90 -10.62 1.43
N GLU A 12 3.77 -11.15 0.56
CA GLU A 12 5.17 -10.77 0.55
C GLU A 12 5.36 -9.27 0.23
N ALA A 13 6.51 -8.71 0.61
CA ALA A 13 6.78 -7.29 0.44
C ALA A 13 6.82 -6.84 -1.04
N ASN A 14 7.08 -7.75 -1.96
CA ASN A 14 7.10 -7.52 -3.41
C ASN A 14 5.77 -7.88 -4.11
N GLN A 15 4.73 -8.25 -3.36
CA GLN A 15 3.42 -8.69 -3.83
C GLN A 15 2.30 -7.79 -3.28
N THR A 16 1.13 -7.85 -3.92
CA THR A 16 -0.07 -7.15 -3.46
C THR A 16 -1.30 -8.02 -3.62
N THR A 17 -2.22 -8.00 -2.66
CA THR A 17 -3.50 -8.73 -2.77
C THR A 17 -4.67 -7.76 -2.87
N TRP A 18 -5.39 -7.83 -4.01
CA TRP A 18 -6.54 -6.98 -4.33
C TRP A 18 -6.30 -5.48 -4.04
N PRO A 19 -5.33 -4.84 -4.72
CA PRO A 19 -5.12 -3.41 -4.56
C PRO A 19 -6.35 -2.64 -5.06
N THR A 20 -6.84 -1.70 -4.26
CA THR A 20 -8.06 -0.91 -4.55
C THR A 20 -7.75 0.53 -4.93
N SER A 21 -6.61 1.06 -4.47
CA SER A 21 -6.20 2.43 -4.73
C SER A 21 -4.67 2.53 -4.70
N ALA A 22 -4.12 3.40 -5.56
CA ALA A 22 -2.72 3.79 -5.52
C ALA A 22 -2.58 5.30 -5.74
N ILE A 23 -1.80 5.97 -4.89
CA ILE A 23 -1.48 7.40 -5.02
C ILE A 23 0.03 7.60 -4.95
N ALA A 24 0.54 8.67 -5.55
CA ALA A 24 1.97 8.98 -5.56
C ALA A 24 2.26 10.40 -5.08
N ASP A 25 3.28 10.57 -4.25
CA ASP A 25 3.76 11.88 -3.83
C ASP A 25 4.62 12.56 -4.93
N LYS A 26 5.07 13.79 -4.66
CA LYS A 26 5.87 14.60 -5.60
C LYS A 26 7.26 14.02 -5.92
N ILE A 27 7.76 13.08 -5.11
CA ILE A 27 9.05 12.40 -5.31
C ILE A 27 8.89 10.98 -5.85
N CYS A 28 7.70 10.64 -6.35
CA CYS A 28 7.34 9.34 -6.91
C CYS A 28 7.38 8.18 -5.90
N THR A 29 7.14 8.45 -4.62
CA THR A 29 6.79 7.38 -3.67
C THR A 29 5.33 6.99 -3.89
N VAL A 30 5.07 5.71 -4.09
CA VAL A 30 3.71 5.18 -4.31
C VAL A 30 3.16 4.56 -3.02
N TYR A 31 1.92 4.86 -2.71
CA TYR A 31 1.17 4.30 -1.59
C TYR A 31 0.02 3.46 -2.15
N VAL A 32 -0.10 2.22 -1.70
CA VAL A 32 -1.08 1.26 -2.22
C VAL A 32 -1.97 0.79 -1.08
N ALA A 33 -3.29 0.89 -1.26
CA ALA A 33 -4.27 0.23 -0.41
C ALA A 33 -4.50 -1.20 -0.90
N GLU A 34 -4.17 -2.17 -0.06
CA GLU A 34 -4.32 -3.59 -0.35
C GLU A 34 -5.51 -4.15 0.43
N LEU A 35 -6.65 -4.30 -0.24
CA LEU A 35 -7.88 -4.76 0.41
C LEU A 35 -7.72 -6.17 0.96
N GLY A 36 -7.09 -7.06 0.19
CA GLY A 36 -6.94 -8.47 0.55
C GLY A 36 -5.94 -8.71 1.68
N ASN A 37 -4.91 -7.86 1.78
CA ASN A 37 -3.89 -7.95 2.83
C ASN A 37 -4.20 -7.03 4.03
N HIS A 38 -5.32 -6.28 3.99
CA HIS A 38 -5.72 -5.35 5.05
C HIS A 38 -4.60 -4.38 5.44
N ARG A 39 -3.86 -3.85 4.46
CA ARG A 39 -2.68 -3.02 4.68
C ARG A 39 -2.55 -1.88 3.70
N ILE A 40 -1.78 -0.87 4.08
CA ILE A 40 -1.23 0.14 3.19
C ILE A 40 0.28 -0.09 3.06
N THR A 41 0.77 -0.23 1.83
CA THR A 41 2.21 -0.31 1.56
C THR A 41 2.73 0.94 0.86
N ARG A 42 3.96 1.33 1.21
CA ARG A 42 4.71 2.43 0.60
C ARG A 42 5.87 1.89 -0.23
N TRP A 43 6.02 2.38 -1.44
CA TRP A 43 7.00 1.94 -2.43
C TRP A 43 7.82 3.13 -2.89
N PHE A 44 9.11 3.14 -2.58
CA PHE A 44 10.02 4.15 -3.12
C PHE A 44 10.22 3.93 -4.62
N LYS A 45 10.54 5.01 -5.32
CA LYS A 45 10.92 4.95 -6.74
C LYS A 45 11.98 3.87 -6.95
N ASP A 46 11.76 3.02 -7.94
CA ASP A 46 12.63 1.90 -8.32
C ASP A 46 12.82 0.80 -7.25
N SER A 47 12.07 0.85 -6.13
CA SER A 47 12.08 -0.22 -5.14
C SER A 47 11.49 -1.52 -5.70
N LYS A 48 12.05 -2.65 -5.28
CA LYS A 48 11.54 -3.99 -5.60
C LYS A 48 10.54 -4.52 -4.57
N SER A 49 10.40 -3.83 -3.45
CA SER A 49 9.50 -4.17 -2.36
C SER A 49 8.86 -2.94 -1.74
N GLY A 50 7.63 -3.11 -1.29
CA GLY A 50 6.90 -2.17 -0.47
C GLY A 50 7.22 -2.34 1.00
N ILE A 51 6.96 -1.29 1.76
CA ILE A 51 7.06 -1.25 3.21
C ILE A 51 5.63 -1.12 3.74
N VAL A 52 5.20 -2.02 4.63
CA VAL A 52 3.93 -1.87 5.32
C VAL A 52 4.03 -0.67 6.26
N ILE A 53 3.17 0.33 6.05
CA ILE A 53 3.15 1.55 6.88
C ILE A 53 1.92 1.60 7.78
N LEU A 54 0.89 0.81 7.48
CA LEU A 54 -0.35 0.70 8.26
C LEU A 54 -1.05 -0.62 7.95
N GLY A 55 -1.69 -1.24 8.93
CA GLY A 55 -2.38 -2.51 8.78
C GLY A 55 -1.44 -3.70 8.71
N GLY A 56 -1.85 -4.75 7.99
CA GLY A 56 -1.21 -6.06 7.95
C GLY A 56 -2.07 -7.14 8.61
N ASP A 57 -2.94 -6.72 9.53
CA ASP A 57 -3.96 -7.54 10.15
C ASP A 57 -5.33 -6.89 10.01
N ARG A 58 -6.34 -7.74 9.80
CA ARG A 58 -7.74 -7.29 9.82
C ARG A 58 -8.15 -6.96 11.25
N GLY A 59 -8.62 -5.74 11.48
CA GLY A 59 -9.25 -5.42 12.77
C GLY A 59 -9.58 -3.96 12.99
N LYS A 60 -9.72 -3.61 14.26
CA LYS A 60 -10.15 -2.27 14.73
C LYS A 60 -9.21 -1.68 15.78
N GLU A 61 -8.16 -2.42 16.16
CA GLU A 61 -7.15 -1.92 17.09
C GLU A 61 -6.29 -0.84 16.41
N ALA A 62 -5.51 -0.13 17.23
CA ALA A 62 -4.56 0.84 16.72
C ALA A 62 -3.67 0.20 15.64
N TYR A 63 -3.52 0.91 14.52
CA TYR A 63 -2.74 0.48 13.35
C TYR A 63 -3.29 -0.73 12.57
N GLN A 64 -4.42 -1.32 12.95
CA GLN A 64 -5.12 -2.32 12.13
C GLN A 64 -6.03 -1.66 11.09
N LEU A 65 -6.28 -2.36 9.99
CA LEU A 65 -7.21 -1.92 8.96
C LEU A 65 -8.22 -3.02 8.66
N ALA A 66 -9.39 -2.62 8.20
CA ALA A 66 -10.37 -3.56 7.66
C ALA A 66 -10.80 -3.05 6.28
N PHE A 67 -10.42 -3.80 5.25
CA PHE A 67 -10.78 -3.54 3.85
C PHE A 67 -10.45 -2.10 3.40
N PRO A 68 -9.18 -1.68 3.37
CA PRO A 68 -8.83 -0.37 2.84
C PRO A 68 -9.22 -0.27 1.36
N THR A 69 -9.92 0.81 1.00
CA THR A 69 -10.48 1.01 -0.35
C THR A 69 -9.91 2.21 -1.10
N SER A 70 -9.54 3.27 -0.38
CA SER A 70 -9.09 4.51 -0.99
C SER A 70 -8.01 5.18 -0.16
N LEU A 71 -7.13 5.89 -0.84
CA LEU A 71 -6.11 6.76 -0.26
C LEU A 71 -6.26 8.14 -0.91
N THR A 72 -6.11 9.19 -0.11
CA THR A 72 -6.00 10.55 -0.60
C THR A 72 -4.97 11.28 0.25
N PHE A 73 -4.28 12.24 -0.36
CA PHE A 73 -3.46 13.15 0.42
C PHE A 73 -4.32 14.29 0.95
N ASP A 74 -3.98 14.79 2.13
CA ASP A 74 -4.53 16.06 2.60
C ASP A 74 -4.04 17.25 1.72
N ARG A 75 -4.49 18.47 2.04
CA ARG A 75 -4.07 19.68 1.29
C ARG A 75 -2.56 19.96 1.41
N GLN A 76 -1.89 19.41 2.41
CA GLN A 76 -0.46 19.57 2.66
C GLN A 76 0.35 18.50 1.92
N GLY A 77 -0.31 17.47 1.36
CA GLY A 77 0.33 16.37 0.66
C GLY A 77 0.73 15.21 1.58
N ASN A 78 0.12 15.11 2.77
CA ASN A 78 0.32 14.01 3.72
C ASN A 78 -0.66 12.87 3.50
#